data_AF-A0A1G2D9D2-F1
#
_entry.id   AF-A0A1G2D9D2-F1
#
_cell.length_a   1.000
_cell.length_b   1.000
_cell.length_c   1.000
_cell.angle_alpha   90.00
_cell.angle_beta   90.00
_cell.angle_gamma   90.00
#
_symmetry.space_group_name_H-M   'P 1'
#
loop_
_entity.id
_entity.type
_entity.pdbx_description
1 polymer ?
#
loop_
_entity_poly.entity_id
_entity_poly.type
_entity_poly.pdbx_seq_one_letter_code
_entity_poly.pdbx_strand_id
1 'polypeptide(L)'
;MKLHDLNGQFLHLERWVNNPKYSATAQYSEVGKEYHPRHGDADFPLPVFMLRKEDVIVHAAAPERAIRRAIIQGDRVSFPCHPDALSEFDGCRGFSSPERHERVAPTSSTRTVLFLDTNERFMVKLHLNKRISRFIRRLTASSVFHSIQISRECERLSALPTCPKEFAFLPESIGIVHKQKGLGFVVREFLPRPAKESPGVLVPFFALYSRDERAQSDAPLLSQLASAAGMEPLNYFVRYILRPFMKCWAFAFLEGGILFESHAQNTLLELDEHLIPRRIVQRDFQSIPVDPAVRKAKGLHLQFRKHVIGREDYPRLIEHSLIFDHFIGDYLFGAFAEFFQREHGVSNEKFFLEVKKSFREYIPHAVEREFFPKGHVTFTDSFHDNICPLLYLHEAPLCRMSY
;
A
#
# COMPACT_ATOMS: atom_id res chain seq x y z
N MET A 1 3.62 19.20 11.65
CA MET A 1 3.43 18.29 12.79
C MET A 1 4.74 18.09 13.52
N LYS A 2 4.73 18.24 14.85
CA LYS A 2 5.88 17.95 15.69
C LYS A 2 5.90 16.48 16.12
N LEU A 3 7.09 15.95 16.36
CA LEU A 3 7.32 14.54 16.67
C LEU A 3 6.55 14.04 17.91
N HIS A 4 6.38 14.88 18.95
CA HIS A 4 5.66 14.48 20.18
C HIS A 4 4.14 14.34 19.99
N ASP A 5 3.58 14.89 18.92
CA ASP A 5 2.15 14.83 18.64
C ASP A 5 1.74 13.56 17.88
N LEU A 6 2.70 12.76 17.40
CA LEU A 6 2.48 11.72 16.38
C LEU A 6 1.51 10.60 16.82
N ASN A 7 1.39 10.36 18.12
CA ASN A 7 0.49 9.34 18.68
C ASN A 7 -0.97 9.61 18.29
N GLY A 8 -1.59 8.64 17.62
CA GLY A 8 -2.99 8.75 17.19
C GLY A 8 -3.21 9.63 15.95
N GLN A 9 -2.16 10.14 15.31
CA GLN A 9 -2.26 11.09 14.19
C GLN A 9 -2.27 10.44 12.80
N PHE A 10 -2.46 9.13 12.71
CA PHE A 10 -2.42 8.42 11.43
C PHE A 10 -3.28 9.06 10.34
N LEU A 11 -4.53 9.43 10.65
CA LEU A 11 -5.42 10.09 9.70
C LEU A 11 -4.94 11.50 9.32
N HIS A 12 -4.33 12.24 10.24
CA HIS A 12 -3.74 13.54 9.92
C HIS A 12 -2.59 13.38 8.94
N LEU A 13 -1.69 12.41 9.17
CA LEU A 13 -0.58 12.10 8.27
C LEU A 13 -1.09 11.75 6.87
N GLU A 14 -2.09 10.86 6.79
CA GLU A 14 -2.70 10.43 5.52
C GLU A 14 -3.28 11.60 4.69
N ARG A 15 -3.82 12.61 5.37
CA ARG A 15 -4.57 13.69 4.71
C ARG A 15 -3.73 14.93 4.45
N TRP A 16 -2.97 15.36 5.44
CA TRP A 16 -2.34 16.69 5.48
C TRP A 16 -0.82 16.63 5.38
N VAL A 17 -0.20 15.47 5.59
CA VAL A 17 1.26 15.27 5.47
C VAL A 17 1.56 14.36 4.30
N ASN A 18 0.93 14.66 3.16
CA ASN A 18 1.10 13.95 1.90
C ASN A 18 1.25 15.02 0.82
N ASN A 19 2.05 14.80 -0.21
CA ASN A 19 2.10 15.69 -1.37
C ASN A 19 2.33 14.86 -2.64
N PRO A 20 1.27 14.26 -3.20
CA PRO A 20 1.41 13.35 -4.31
C PRO A 20 1.84 14.12 -5.56
N LYS A 21 3.10 13.91 -5.97
CA LYS A 21 3.72 14.53 -7.16
C LYS A 21 4.27 13.51 -8.16
N TYR A 22 3.93 12.23 -8.00
CA TYR A 22 4.46 11.14 -8.81
C TYR A 22 3.97 11.15 -10.28
N SER A 23 3.00 12.02 -10.63
CA SER A 23 2.56 12.20 -12.01
C SER A 23 1.72 13.46 -12.19
N ALA A 24 1.53 13.87 -13.45
CA ALA A 24 0.60 14.93 -13.84
C ALA A 24 -0.85 14.66 -13.39
N THR A 25 -1.22 13.39 -13.21
CA THR A 25 -2.56 12.97 -12.79
C THR A 25 -2.65 12.71 -11.29
N ALA A 26 -1.58 12.84 -10.50
CA ALA A 26 -1.53 12.38 -9.12
C ALA A 26 -2.59 13.04 -8.20
N GLN A 27 -3.03 14.25 -8.55
CA GLN A 27 -4.05 15.01 -7.83
C GLN A 27 -5.45 14.92 -8.47
N TYR A 28 -5.60 14.25 -9.61
CA TYR A 28 -6.88 14.09 -10.30
C TYR A 28 -7.79 13.09 -9.56
N SER A 29 -9.06 13.45 -9.38
CA SER A 29 -10.08 12.58 -8.79
C SER A 29 -11.46 12.90 -9.33
N GLU A 30 -12.22 11.87 -9.70
CA GLU A 30 -13.65 11.94 -10.08
C GLU A 30 -14.60 11.70 -8.90
N VAL A 31 -14.05 11.49 -7.70
CA VAL A 31 -14.83 11.28 -6.49
C VAL A 31 -15.46 12.60 -6.04
N GLY A 32 -16.67 12.52 -5.47
CA GLY A 32 -17.33 13.66 -4.82
C GLY A 32 -16.39 14.40 -3.87
N LYS A 33 -16.43 15.74 -3.92
CA LYS A 33 -15.49 16.59 -3.16
C LYS A 33 -15.63 16.35 -1.66
N GLU A 34 -16.84 16.10 -1.19
CA GLU A 34 -17.20 15.78 0.19
C GLU A 34 -16.51 14.52 0.74
N TYR A 35 -16.18 13.56 -0.13
CA TYR A 35 -15.48 12.32 0.25
C TYR A 35 -13.95 12.41 0.04
N HIS A 36 -13.46 13.53 -0.49
CA HIS A 36 -12.05 13.69 -0.80
C HIS A 36 -11.23 13.93 0.48
N PRO A 37 -10.12 13.20 0.72
CA PRO A 37 -9.38 13.26 1.98
C PRO A 37 -8.83 14.65 2.33
N ARG A 38 -8.61 15.53 1.35
CA ARG A 38 -8.07 16.89 1.56
C ARG A 38 -9.09 18.01 1.52
N HIS A 39 -10.17 17.81 0.75
CA HIS A 39 -11.08 18.90 0.39
C HIS A 39 -12.49 18.68 0.95
N GLY A 40 -12.80 17.43 1.29
CA GLY A 40 -14.05 17.04 1.93
C GLY A 40 -13.96 17.09 3.44
N ASP A 41 -15.00 16.54 4.06
CA ASP A 41 -15.20 16.59 5.49
C ASP A 41 -14.18 15.73 6.26
N ALA A 42 -14.09 15.97 7.57
CA ALA A 42 -13.23 15.17 8.45
C ALA A 42 -13.63 13.69 8.43
N ASP A 43 -14.93 13.44 8.29
CA ASP A 43 -15.56 12.14 8.23
C ASP A 43 -16.90 12.25 7.47
N PHE A 44 -17.49 11.12 7.12
CA PHE A 44 -18.80 11.07 6.48
C PHE A 44 -19.58 9.81 6.88
N PRO A 45 -20.92 9.82 6.78
CA PRO A 45 -21.75 8.63 7.03
C PRO A 45 -21.63 7.64 5.88
N LEU A 46 -21.10 6.45 6.15
CA LEU A 46 -21.00 5.35 5.20
C LEU A 46 -22.23 4.44 5.30
N PRO A 47 -23.05 4.30 4.24
CA PRO A 47 -24.19 3.41 4.25
C PRO A 47 -23.75 1.94 4.35
N VAL A 48 -24.34 1.20 5.29
CA VAL A 48 -24.09 -0.23 5.48
C VAL A 48 -25.38 -1.02 5.30
N PHE A 49 -25.34 -1.97 4.38
CA PHE A 49 -26.44 -2.87 4.07
C PHE A 49 -26.24 -4.21 4.79
N MET A 50 -27.32 -4.86 5.20
CA MET A 50 -27.26 -6.20 5.79
C MET A 50 -27.69 -7.23 4.74
N LEU A 51 -26.70 -7.88 4.12
CA LEU A 51 -26.94 -8.87 3.08
C LEU A 51 -26.95 -10.28 3.66
N ARG A 52 -27.66 -11.21 3.02
CA ARG A 52 -27.57 -12.63 3.38
C ARG A 52 -26.29 -13.22 2.81
N LYS A 53 -25.72 -14.21 3.50
CA LYS A 53 -24.54 -14.95 3.03
C LYS A 53 -24.77 -15.65 1.69
N GLU A 54 -26.00 -16.03 1.38
CA GLU A 54 -26.36 -16.61 0.08
C GLU A 54 -26.17 -15.63 -1.09
N ASP A 55 -26.22 -14.32 -0.85
CA ASP A 55 -26.10 -13.27 -1.86
C ASP A 55 -24.64 -12.80 -2.08
N VAL A 56 -23.70 -13.25 -1.25
CA VAL A 56 -22.29 -12.82 -1.27
C VAL A 56 -21.29 -13.98 -1.30
N ILE A 57 -20.08 -13.71 -1.77
CA ILE A 57 -18.91 -14.57 -1.62
C ILE A 57 -18.05 -13.98 -0.52
N VAL A 58 -17.61 -14.83 0.42
CA VAL A 58 -16.76 -14.44 1.54
C VAL A 58 -15.40 -15.10 1.40
N HIS A 59 -14.35 -14.28 1.39
CA HIS A 59 -12.96 -14.69 1.48
C HIS A 59 -12.38 -14.23 2.82
N ALA A 60 -11.52 -15.05 3.42
CA ALA A 60 -10.90 -14.73 4.70
C ALA A 60 -9.45 -15.20 4.80
N ALA A 61 -8.59 -14.41 5.46
CA ALA A 61 -7.20 -14.71 5.76
C ALA A 61 -6.95 -14.48 7.25
N ALA A 62 -7.26 -15.48 8.07
CA ALA A 62 -7.10 -15.44 9.54
C ALA A 62 -7.57 -14.11 10.19
N PRO A 63 -8.83 -13.67 9.95
CA PRO A 63 -9.29 -12.40 10.50
C PRO A 63 -9.38 -12.44 12.02
N GLU A 64 -9.07 -11.31 12.64
CA GLU A 64 -9.30 -11.13 14.08
C GLU A 64 -10.77 -11.41 14.42
N ARG A 65 -10.99 -12.10 15.55
CA ARG A 65 -12.33 -12.58 15.94
C ARG A 65 -13.34 -11.44 16.09
N ALA A 66 -12.93 -10.31 16.67
CA ALA A 66 -13.79 -9.17 16.90
C ALA A 66 -14.19 -8.49 15.58
N ILE A 67 -13.22 -8.21 14.71
CA ILE A 67 -13.47 -7.70 13.34
C ILE A 67 -14.36 -8.65 12.53
N ARG A 68 -14.10 -9.97 12.60
CA ARG A 68 -14.94 -10.98 11.94
C ARG A 68 -16.39 -10.92 12.40
N ARG A 69 -16.64 -10.74 13.70
CA ARG A 69 -18.01 -10.62 14.24
C ARG A 69 -18.68 -9.31 13.83
N ALA A 70 -17.94 -8.22 13.74
CA ALA A 70 -18.48 -6.94 13.28
C ALA A 70 -19.00 -7.04 11.83
N ILE A 71 -18.26 -7.74 10.97
CA ILE A 71 -18.58 -7.86 9.54
C ILE A 71 -19.52 -9.02 9.23
N ILE A 72 -19.35 -10.18 9.89
CA ILE A 72 -20.06 -11.42 9.60
C ILE A 72 -20.86 -11.86 10.83
N GLN A 73 -22.19 -11.80 10.73
CA GLN A 73 -23.12 -12.01 11.84
C GLN A 73 -24.10 -13.14 11.49
N GLY A 74 -23.84 -14.36 11.98
CA GLY A 74 -24.70 -15.52 11.69
C GLY A 74 -24.79 -15.80 10.19
N ASP A 75 -26.00 -15.70 9.62
CA ASP A 75 -26.30 -15.85 8.19
C ASP A 75 -26.23 -14.53 7.40
N ARG A 76 -25.88 -13.42 8.04
CA ARG A 76 -25.80 -12.08 7.44
C ARG A 76 -24.38 -11.51 7.42
N VAL A 77 -24.17 -10.53 6.54
CA VAL A 77 -22.92 -9.80 6.36
C VAL A 77 -23.21 -8.30 6.27
N SER A 78 -22.47 -7.49 7.03
CA SER A 78 -22.44 -6.03 6.86
C SER A 78 -21.71 -5.69 5.57
N PHE A 79 -22.39 -5.05 4.63
CA PHE A 79 -21.86 -4.63 3.35
C PHE A 79 -21.83 -3.09 3.27
N PRO A 80 -20.71 -2.46 3.67
CA PRO A 80 -20.51 -1.04 3.45
C PRO A 80 -20.37 -0.72 1.97
N CYS A 81 -21.02 0.37 1.52
CA CYS A 81 -20.93 0.86 0.16
C CYS A 81 -20.49 2.31 0.15
N HIS A 82 -19.56 2.68 -0.74
CA HIS A 82 -19.21 4.09 -0.93
C HIS A 82 -20.43 4.84 -1.51
N PRO A 83 -20.78 6.04 -1.02
CA PRO A 83 -21.93 6.80 -1.53
C PRO A 83 -21.94 6.98 -3.06
N ASP A 84 -20.80 7.37 -3.65
CA ASP A 84 -20.63 7.48 -5.12
C ASP A 84 -20.78 6.18 -5.92
N ALA A 85 -20.89 5.02 -5.27
CA ALA A 85 -21.04 3.71 -5.90
C ALA A 85 -22.42 3.09 -5.67
N LEU A 86 -23.33 3.76 -4.95
CA LEU A 86 -24.64 3.19 -4.57
C LEU A 86 -25.48 2.75 -5.77
N SER A 87 -25.55 3.58 -6.81
CA SER A 87 -26.35 3.30 -8.01
C SER A 87 -25.90 2.03 -8.75
N GLU A 88 -24.66 1.57 -8.54
CA GLU A 88 -24.17 0.32 -9.12
C GLU A 88 -24.87 -0.91 -8.53
N PHE A 89 -25.52 -0.77 -7.37
CA PHE A 89 -26.27 -1.82 -6.68
C PHE A 89 -27.79 -1.67 -6.81
N ASP A 90 -28.29 -0.74 -7.62
CA ASP A 90 -29.73 -0.58 -7.84
C ASP A 90 -30.36 -1.88 -8.37
N GLY A 91 -31.50 -2.23 -7.77
CA GLY A 91 -32.23 -3.47 -8.07
C GLY A 91 -31.60 -4.75 -7.50
N CYS A 92 -30.47 -4.67 -6.79
CA CYS A 92 -29.91 -5.82 -6.08
C CYS A 92 -30.69 -6.13 -4.81
N ARG A 93 -30.87 -7.43 -4.54
CA ARG A 93 -31.47 -7.90 -3.29
C ARG A 93 -30.65 -7.41 -2.09
N GLY A 94 -31.32 -6.84 -1.09
CA GLY A 94 -30.69 -6.32 0.12
C GLY A 94 -30.14 -4.90 0.01
N PHE A 95 -30.29 -4.21 -1.13
CA PHE A 95 -29.85 -2.83 -1.36
C PHE A 95 -31.01 -1.81 -1.45
N SER A 96 -32.20 -2.15 -0.94
CA SER A 96 -33.36 -1.22 -0.96
C SER A 96 -33.17 -0.01 -0.06
N SER A 97 -32.52 -0.20 1.09
CA SER A 97 -32.21 0.85 2.06
C SER A 97 -31.04 0.41 2.95
N PRO A 98 -30.14 1.32 3.35
CA PRO A 98 -29.11 0.99 4.32
C PRO A 98 -29.75 0.61 5.66
N GLU A 99 -29.20 -0.41 6.33
CA GLU A 99 -29.61 -0.80 7.69
C GLU A 99 -29.16 0.27 8.70
N ARG A 100 -27.98 0.83 8.46
CA ARG A 100 -27.36 1.86 9.30
C ARG A 100 -26.33 2.67 8.52
N HIS A 101 -25.83 3.72 9.17
CA HIS A 101 -24.69 4.49 8.70
C HIS A 101 -23.57 4.41 9.74
N GLU A 102 -22.34 4.22 9.28
CA GLU A 102 -21.14 4.20 10.12
C GLU A 102 -20.34 5.47 9.86
N ARG A 103 -19.85 6.15 10.91
CA ARG A 103 -18.99 7.31 10.71
C ARG A 103 -17.59 6.84 10.32
N VAL A 104 -17.12 7.29 9.17
CA VAL A 104 -15.80 6.89 8.63
C VAL A 104 -14.99 8.08 8.16
N ALA A 105 -13.67 7.98 8.24
CA ALA A 105 -12.75 8.98 7.68
C ALA A 105 -11.99 8.42 6.47
N PRO A 106 -11.92 9.13 5.34
CA PRO A 106 -11.12 8.70 4.19
C PRO A 106 -9.62 8.81 4.47
N THR A 107 -8.86 7.86 3.94
CA THR A 107 -7.38 7.89 3.91
C THR A 107 -6.88 8.53 2.61
N SER A 108 -5.56 8.62 2.39
CA SER A 108 -4.99 9.16 1.15
C SER A 108 -5.45 8.45 -0.13
N SER A 109 -5.97 7.21 -0.04
CA SER A 109 -6.48 6.47 -1.20
C SER A 109 -7.89 6.89 -1.62
N THR A 110 -8.53 7.78 -0.86
CA THR A 110 -9.92 8.23 -0.98
C THR A 110 -10.94 7.13 -0.67
N ARG A 111 -10.85 5.96 -1.32
CA ARG A 111 -11.81 4.84 -1.18
C ARG A 111 -11.51 3.86 -0.04
N THR A 112 -10.36 4.00 0.64
CA THR A 112 -10.10 3.27 1.89
C THR A 112 -10.44 4.20 3.04
N VAL A 113 -11.37 3.75 3.87
CA VAL A 113 -11.91 4.53 4.99
C VAL A 113 -11.61 3.84 6.32
N LEU A 114 -11.31 4.62 7.36
CA LEU A 114 -11.17 4.14 8.74
C LEU A 114 -12.52 4.27 9.44
N PHE A 115 -12.99 3.20 10.09
CA PHE A 115 -14.20 3.27 10.89
C PHE A 115 -13.89 3.92 12.25
N LEU A 116 -14.70 4.90 12.66
CA LEU A 116 -14.42 5.74 13.83
C LEU A 116 -15.19 5.33 15.09
N ASP A 117 -16.37 4.73 14.93
CA ASP A 117 -17.30 4.45 16.05
C ASP A 117 -17.25 3.00 16.54
N THR A 118 -16.26 2.22 16.10
CA THR A 118 -16.09 0.81 16.50
C THR A 118 -15.00 0.67 17.55
N ASN A 119 -15.21 -0.27 18.48
CA ASN A 119 -14.20 -0.64 19.48
C ASN A 119 -12.93 -1.20 18.82
N GLU A 120 -13.08 -1.84 17.65
CA GLU A 120 -11.96 -2.37 16.88
C GLU A 120 -11.52 -1.37 15.81
N ARG A 121 -10.21 -1.16 15.70
CA ARG A 121 -9.65 -0.32 14.63
C ARG A 121 -9.41 -1.16 13.38
N PHE A 122 -10.22 -0.91 12.36
CA PHE A 122 -10.01 -1.47 11.03
C PHE A 122 -10.42 -0.46 9.94
N MET A 123 -9.86 -0.67 8.76
CA MET A 123 -10.18 0.08 7.55
C MET A 123 -10.98 -0.78 6.59
N VAL A 124 -11.79 -0.15 5.75
CA VAL A 124 -12.47 -0.80 4.65
C VAL A 124 -12.08 -0.14 3.34
N LYS A 125 -11.57 -0.94 2.41
CA LYS A 125 -11.31 -0.54 1.03
C LYS A 125 -12.55 -0.86 0.20
N LEU A 126 -13.24 0.18 -0.25
CA LEU A 126 -14.54 0.09 -0.91
C LEU A 126 -14.40 -0.06 -2.43
N HIS A 127 -15.43 -0.64 -3.05
CA HIS A 127 -15.62 -0.51 -4.49
C HIS A 127 -15.89 0.97 -4.84
N LEU A 128 -15.26 1.47 -5.92
CA LEU A 128 -15.53 2.81 -6.42
C LEU A 128 -15.24 2.93 -7.92
N ASN A 129 -16.28 2.96 -8.77
CA ASN A 129 -16.12 3.11 -10.21
C ASN A 129 -15.85 4.56 -10.64
N LYS A 130 -14.83 5.17 -10.03
CA LYS A 130 -14.34 6.53 -10.31
C LYS A 130 -12.83 6.49 -10.52
N ARG A 131 -12.33 7.39 -11.35
CA ARG A 131 -10.90 7.57 -11.56
C ARG A 131 -10.27 8.33 -10.39
N ILE A 132 -9.21 7.76 -9.84
CA ILE A 132 -8.34 8.41 -8.84
C ILE A 132 -6.91 8.26 -9.34
N SER A 133 -6.27 9.40 -9.62
CA SER A 133 -5.09 9.50 -10.47
C SER A 133 -5.35 8.90 -11.86
N ARG A 134 -4.53 7.94 -12.30
CA ARG A 134 -4.65 7.33 -13.62
C ARG A 134 -5.61 6.14 -13.69
N PHE A 135 -5.99 5.56 -12.56
CA PHE A 135 -6.77 4.30 -12.52
C PHE A 135 -8.21 4.48 -12.05
N ILE A 136 -9.14 3.79 -12.71
CA ILE A 136 -10.51 3.60 -12.23
C ILE A 136 -10.50 2.57 -11.09
N ARG A 137 -11.02 2.95 -9.94
CA ARG A 137 -10.81 2.24 -8.68
C ARG A 137 -11.88 1.18 -8.38
N ARG A 138 -12.03 0.23 -9.29
CA ARG A 138 -12.90 -0.93 -9.08
C ARG A 138 -12.31 -1.92 -8.08
N LEU A 139 -13.17 -2.59 -7.33
CA LEU A 139 -12.82 -3.75 -6.52
C LEU A 139 -13.68 -4.93 -6.96
N THR A 140 -13.18 -5.66 -7.94
CA THR A 140 -13.83 -6.82 -8.56
C THR A 140 -13.61 -8.08 -7.73
N ALA A 141 -14.38 -9.14 -8.00
CA ALA A 141 -14.23 -10.44 -7.36
C ALA A 141 -12.79 -10.98 -7.40
N SER A 142 -12.11 -10.86 -8.54
CA SER A 142 -10.72 -11.29 -8.70
C SER A 142 -9.75 -10.45 -7.89
N SER A 143 -9.94 -9.13 -7.81
CA SER A 143 -9.11 -8.24 -6.98
C SER A 143 -9.31 -8.49 -5.48
N VAL A 144 -10.54 -8.71 -5.04
CA VAL A 144 -10.83 -9.09 -3.65
C VAL A 144 -10.15 -10.41 -3.31
N PHE A 145 -10.35 -11.45 -4.13
CA PHE A 145 -9.72 -12.76 -3.92
C PHE A 145 -8.19 -12.66 -3.86
N HIS A 146 -7.59 -11.92 -4.80
CA HIS A 146 -6.14 -11.72 -4.88
C HIS A 146 -5.57 -11.09 -3.61
N SER A 147 -6.18 -10.00 -3.15
CA SER A 147 -5.79 -9.31 -1.91
C SER A 147 -5.77 -10.26 -0.70
N ILE A 148 -6.82 -11.08 -0.55
CA ILE A 148 -6.89 -12.07 0.54
C ILE A 148 -5.81 -13.16 0.39
N GLN A 149 -5.50 -13.62 -0.83
CA GLN A 149 -4.42 -14.60 -1.03
C GLN A 149 -3.04 -14.02 -0.70
N ILE A 150 -2.76 -12.77 -1.08
CA ILE A 150 -1.50 -12.13 -0.70
C ILE A 150 -1.41 -11.96 0.81
N SER A 151 -2.50 -11.61 1.50
CA SER A 151 -2.51 -11.56 2.97
C SER A 151 -2.17 -12.92 3.59
N ARG A 152 -2.64 -14.05 3.02
CA ARG A 152 -2.26 -15.41 3.47
C ARG A 152 -0.80 -15.72 3.21
N GLU A 153 -0.25 -15.28 2.09
CA GLU A 153 1.18 -15.43 1.83
C GLU A 153 2.04 -14.58 2.78
N CYS A 154 1.58 -13.39 3.16
CA CYS A 154 2.25 -12.56 4.16
C CYS A 154 2.28 -13.26 5.53
N GLU A 155 1.17 -13.89 5.95
CA GLU A 155 1.15 -14.74 7.15
C GLU A 155 2.19 -15.86 7.05
N ARG A 156 2.19 -16.60 5.94
CA ARG A 156 3.14 -17.69 5.69
C ARG A 156 4.59 -17.20 5.75
N LEU A 157 4.91 -16.10 5.07
CA LEU A 157 6.23 -15.49 5.06
C LEU A 157 6.65 -15.06 6.47
N SER A 158 5.74 -14.48 7.23
CA SER A 158 6.01 -14.01 8.59
C SER A 158 6.28 -15.14 9.60
N ALA A 159 5.83 -16.36 9.29
CA ALA A 159 6.10 -17.56 10.07
C ALA A 159 7.43 -18.24 9.71
N LEU A 160 8.13 -17.80 8.65
CA LEU A 160 9.43 -18.38 8.28
C LEU A 160 10.50 -17.99 9.31
N PRO A 161 11.38 -18.92 9.73
CA PRO A 161 12.50 -18.59 10.62
C PRO A 161 13.46 -17.54 10.05
N THR A 162 13.52 -17.42 8.73
CA THR A 162 14.34 -16.45 8.00
C THR A 162 13.66 -15.09 7.83
N CYS A 163 12.42 -14.92 8.32
CA CYS A 163 11.70 -13.66 8.20
C CYS A 163 12.47 -12.53 8.91
N PRO A 164 12.77 -11.41 8.20
CA PRO A 164 13.35 -10.24 8.84
C PRO A 164 12.47 -9.77 9.98
N LYS A 165 13.05 -9.48 11.15
CA LYS A 165 12.32 -8.90 12.29
C LYS A 165 11.65 -7.56 11.95
N GLU A 166 12.16 -6.89 10.92
CA GLU A 166 11.66 -5.63 10.38
C GLU A 166 10.46 -5.82 9.45
N PHE A 167 10.14 -7.04 9.00
CA PHE A 167 9.02 -7.30 8.09
C PHE A 167 7.70 -7.29 8.87
N ALA A 168 6.74 -6.51 8.36
CA ALA A 168 5.36 -6.55 8.82
C ALA A 168 4.40 -6.21 7.69
N PHE A 169 3.12 -6.44 7.94
CA PHE A 169 2.06 -6.10 7.00
C PHE A 169 0.75 -5.79 7.72
N LEU A 170 -0.11 -4.98 7.11
CA LEU A 170 -1.49 -4.78 7.54
C LEU A 170 -2.38 -5.86 6.88
N PRO A 171 -2.95 -6.80 7.64
CA PRO A 171 -3.74 -7.90 7.08
C PRO A 171 -4.95 -7.39 6.32
N GLU A 172 -5.10 -7.82 5.08
CA GLU A 172 -6.38 -7.73 4.36
C GLU A 172 -7.13 -9.03 4.62
N SER A 173 -7.86 -9.07 5.74
CA SER A 173 -8.25 -10.32 6.39
C SER A 173 -9.65 -10.80 6.04
N ILE A 174 -10.51 -9.94 5.51
CA ILE A 174 -11.85 -10.30 5.02
C ILE A 174 -12.09 -9.61 3.68
N GLY A 175 -12.56 -10.38 2.69
CA GLY A 175 -13.01 -9.87 1.41
C GLY A 175 -14.44 -10.32 1.14
N ILE A 176 -15.32 -9.41 0.80
CA ILE A 176 -16.73 -9.71 0.49
C ILE A 176 -17.04 -9.25 -0.93
N VAL A 177 -17.75 -10.07 -1.69
CA VAL A 177 -18.15 -9.79 -3.06
C VAL A 177 -19.64 -10.06 -3.22
N HIS A 178 -20.39 -9.09 -3.74
CA HIS A 178 -21.79 -9.31 -4.10
C HIS A 178 -21.89 -10.20 -5.35
N LYS A 179 -22.59 -11.34 -5.28
CA LYS A 179 -22.57 -12.36 -6.35
C LYS A 179 -23.08 -11.84 -7.69
N GLN A 180 -24.17 -11.08 -7.69
CA GLN A 180 -24.80 -10.59 -8.92
C GLN A 180 -23.94 -9.53 -9.63
N LYS A 181 -23.21 -8.71 -8.87
CA LYS A 181 -22.44 -7.58 -9.43
C LYS A 181 -20.96 -7.93 -9.64
N GLY A 182 -20.44 -8.91 -8.90
CA GLY A 182 -19.01 -9.22 -8.91
C GLY A 182 -18.14 -8.11 -8.31
N LEU A 183 -18.72 -7.24 -7.48
CA LEU A 183 -18.09 -6.09 -6.85
C LEU A 183 -18.16 -6.21 -5.32
N GLY A 184 -17.21 -5.62 -4.60
CA GLY A 184 -17.33 -5.58 -3.15
C GLY A 184 -16.23 -4.81 -2.44
N PHE A 185 -15.84 -5.26 -1.27
CA PHE A 185 -14.93 -4.54 -0.39
C PHE A 185 -13.92 -5.49 0.26
N VAL A 186 -12.83 -4.90 0.77
CA VAL A 186 -11.82 -5.59 1.57
C VAL A 186 -11.69 -4.89 2.92
N VAL A 187 -11.68 -5.68 3.98
CA VAL A 187 -11.40 -5.24 5.35
C VAL A 187 -9.92 -5.40 5.62
N ARG A 188 -9.29 -4.31 6.05
CA ARG A 188 -7.90 -4.26 6.44
C ARG A 188 -7.78 -3.97 7.93
N GLU A 189 -7.11 -4.84 8.65
CA GLU A 189 -6.87 -4.63 10.08
C GLU A 189 -5.87 -3.49 10.29
N PHE A 190 -5.98 -2.77 11.41
CA PHE A 190 -5.09 -1.65 11.70
C PHE A 190 -3.80 -2.09 12.41
N LEU A 191 -3.82 -3.25 13.08
CA LEU A 191 -2.65 -3.79 13.78
C LEU A 191 -1.76 -4.59 12.81
N PRO A 192 -0.46 -4.23 12.67
CA PRO A 192 0.45 -4.98 11.83
C PRO A 192 0.74 -6.38 12.37
N ARG A 193 0.88 -7.34 11.46
CA ARG A 193 1.33 -8.70 11.77
C ARG A 193 2.78 -8.94 11.30
N PRO A 194 3.57 -9.76 12.03
CA PRO A 194 3.25 -10.44 13.29
C PRO A 194 2.90 -9.49 14.43
N ALA A 195 1.97 -9.85 15.31
CA ALA A 195 1.58 -8.98 16.42
C ALA A 195 2.77 -8.73 17.38
N LYS A 196 2.78 -7.56 18.01
CA LYS A 196 3.73 -7.19 19.06
C LYS A 196 2.96 -6.84 20.33
N GLU A 197 3.60 -6.97 21.48
CA GLU A 197 3.00 -6.67 22.79
C GLU A 197 2.58 -5.19 22.90
N SER A 198 3.43 -4.29 22.41
CA SER A 198 3.13 -2.86 22.32
C SER A 198 2.93 -2.47 20.85
N PRO A 199 1.74 -2.00 20.44
CA PRO A 199 1.52 -1.52 19.08
C PRO A 199 2.28 -0.21 18.87
N GLY A 200 3.08 -0.15 17.81
CA GLY A 200 3.79 1.06 17.44
C GLY A 200 2.92 2.12 16.76
N VAL A 201 3.52 3.28 16.50
CA VAL A 201 2.93 4.35 15.71
C VAL A 201 3.16 4.08 14.24
N LEU A 202 2.09 4.08 13.45
CA LEU A 202 2.17 3.90 11.99
C LEU A 202 2.32 5.24 11.27
N VAL A 203 3.38 5.37 10.48
CA VAL A 203 3.70 6.55 9.69
C VAL A 203 3.77 6.17 8.21
N PRO A 204 2.88 6.66 7.35
CA PRO A 204 3.02 6.47 5.91
C PRO A 204 4.37 7.00 5.40
N PHE A 205 5.02 6.29 4.48
CA PHE A 205 6.33 6.69 3.99
C PHE A 205 6.33 8.10 3.38
N PHE A 206 5.23 8.50 2.73
CA PHE A 206 5.13 9.86 2.18
C PHE A 206 5.22 10.95 3.26
N ALA A 207 4.80 10.66 4.49
CA ALA A 207 4.81 11.62 5.59
C ALA A 207 6.22 11.86 6.13
N LEU A 208 7.18 10.96 5.86
CA LEU A 208 8.56 11.09 6.28
C LEU A 208 9.27 12.25 5.57
N TYR A 209 8.99 12.44 4.28
CA TYR A 209 9.63 13.44 3.43
C TYR A 209 8.76 14.65 3.06
N SER A 210 7.44 14.55 3.29
CA SER A 210 6.50 15.63 3.02
C SER A 210 6.49 16.67 4.15
N ARG A 211 6.10 17.89 3.80
CA ARG A 211 5.74 18.92 4.78
C ARG A 211 4.28 18.76 5.17
N ASP A 212 3.96 19.15 6.40
CA ASP A 212 2.58 19.24 6.86
C ASP A 212 1.93 20.51 6.28
N GLU A 213 0.88 20.33 5.49
CA GLU A 213 0.15 21.44 4.87
C GLU A 213 -0.45 22.41 5.91
N ARG A 214 -0.73 21.91 7.12
CA ARG A 214 -1.28 22.70 8.24
C ARG A 214 -0.20 23.29 9.15
N ALA A 215 1.06 22.93 8.97
CA ALA A 215 2.19 23.40 9.77
C ALA A 215 3.48 23.42 8.93
N GLN A 216 3.49 24.26 7.89
CA GLN A 216 4.55 24.26 6.86
C GLN A 216 5.94 24.65 7.39
N SER A 217 5.99 25.38 8.51
CA SER A 217 7.22 25.77 9.21
C SER A 217 7.92 24.61 9.90
N ASP A 218 7.20 23.53 10.22
CA ASP A 218 7.80 22.37 10.86
C ASP A 218 8.73 21.64 9.87
N ALA A 219 9.86 21.15 10.37
CA ALA A 219 10.74 20.29 9.59
C ALA A 219 10.02 18.97 9.21
N PRO A 220 10.33 18.34 8.07
CA PRO A 220 9.78 17.03 7.74
C PRO A 220 10.08 15.98 8.82
N LEU A 221 9.21 14.98 8.97
CA LEU A 221 9.29 14.01 10.07
C LEU A 221 10.62 13.25 10.09
N LEU A 222 11.19 12.90 8.93
CA LEU A 222 12.49 12.22 8.86
C LEU A 222 13.63 13.07 9.45
N SER A 223 13.62 14.38 9.20
CA SER A 223 14.61 15.30 9.79
C SER A 223 14.46 15.39 11.30
N GLN A 224 13.22 15.41 11.81
CA GLN A 224 12.94 15.43 13.25
C GLN A 224 13.41 14.14 13.93
N LEU A 225 13.13 12.98 13.32
CA LEU A 225 13.56 11.67 13.81
C LEU A 225 15.08 11.54 13.87
N ALA A 226 15.79 11.94 12.79
CA ALA A 226 17.24 11.91 12.75
C ALA A 226 17.86 12.85 13.80
N SER A 227 17.30 14.06 13.96
CA SER A 227 17.74 15.02 14.97
C SER A 227 17.54 14.49 16.39
N ALA A 228 16.38 13.89 16.69
CA ALA A 228 16.11 13.27 17.99
C ALA A 228 17.08 12.12 18.30
N ALA A 229 17.52 11.38 17.28
CA ALA A 229 18.53 10.33 17.41
C ALA A 229 19.99 10.85 17.45
N GLY A 230 20.22 12.16 17.27
CA GLY A 230 21.56 12.75 17.19
C GLY A 230 22.35 12.27 15.96
N MET A 231 21.67 11.94 14.87
CA MET A 231 22.28 11.38 13.65
C MET A 231 22.14 12.33 12.46
N GLU A 232 23.12 12.25 11.55
CA GLU A 232 22.97 12.86 10.23
C GLU A 232 21.80 12.19 9.48
N PRO A 233 20.89 12.97 8.84
CA PRO A 233 19.64 12.45 8.27
C PRO A 233 19.80 11.33 7.24
N LEU A 234 20.77 11.41 6.33
CA LEU A 234 21.00 10.35 5.34
C LEU A 234 21.47 9.06 6.03
N ASN A 235 22.42 9.15 6.96
CA ASN A 235 22.89 8.00 7.73
C ASN A 235 21.77 7.36 8.56
N TYR A 236 20.89 8.18 9.16
CA TYR A 236 19.70 7.70 9.87
C TYR A 236 18.76 6.93 8.93
N PHE A 237 18.42 7.52 7.78
CA PHE A 237 17.57 6.89 6.78
C PHE A 237 18.16 5.58 6.25
N VAL A 238 19.45 5.57 5.90
CA VAL A 238 20.12 4.36 5.40
C VAL A 238 20.04 3.23 6.41
N ARG A 239 20.33 3.52 7.69
CA ARG A 239 20.37 2.54 8.77
C ARG A 239 18.99 2.00 9.14
N TYR A 240 18.02 2.89 9.35
CA TYR A 240 16.74 2.54 9.98
C TYR A 240 15.59 2.35 9.00
N ILE A 241 15.73 2.80 7.75
CA ILE A 241 14.65 2.75 6.75
C ILE A 241 15.10 2.02 5.50
N LEU A 242 16.12 2.50 4.78
CA LEU A 242 16.51 1.96 3.47
C LEU A 242 16.94 0.49 3.52
N ARG A 243 17.88 0.15 4.41
CA ARG A 243 18.37 -1.24 4.54
C ARG A 243 17.27 -2.19 5.02
N PRO A 244 16.52 -1.88 6.11
CA PRO A 244 15.35 -2.67 6.50
C PRO A 244 14.33 -2.84 5.37
N PHE A 245 14.02 -1.77 4.63
CA PHE A 245 13.12 -1.80 3.48
C PHE A 245 13.62 -2.79 2.42
N MET A 246 14.86 -2.65 1.98
CA MET A 246 15.46 -3.51 0.95
C MET A 246 15.49 -4.96 1.37
N LYS A 247 15.88 -5.23 2.62
CA LYS A 247 15.90 -6.57 3.21
C LYS A 247 14.49 -7.20 3.20
N CYS A 248 13.48 -6.46 3.63
CA CYS A 248 12.09 -6.93 3.69
C CYS A 248 11.52 -7.19 2.29
N TRP A 249 11.77 -6.27 1.35
CA TRP A 249 11.30 -6.40 -0.03
C TRP A 249 11.97 -7.58 -0.73
N ALA A 250 13.30 -7.68 -0.64
CA ALA A 250 14.08 -8.79 -1.20
C ALA A 250 13.64 -10.13 -0.59
N PHE A 251 13.42 -10.19 0.72
CA PHE A 251 12.91 -11.40 1.38
C PHE A 251 11.56 -11.85 0.81
N ALA A 252 10.60 -10.95 0.69
CA ALA A 252 9.28 -11.28 0.14
C ALA A 252 9.35 -11.77 -1.32
N PHE A 253 10.21 -11.13 -2.11
CA PHE A 253 10.46 -11.55 -3.48
C PHE A 253 11.10 -12.94 -3.53
N LEU A 254 12.23 -13.14 -2.85
CA LEU A 254 13.01 -14.36 -2.92
C LEU A 254 12.30 -15.56 -2.27
N GLU A 255 11.60 -15.38 -1.16
CA GLU A 255 10.95 -16.47 -0.41
C GLU A 255 9.45 -16.67 -0.75
N GLY A 256 8.83 -15.69 -1.41
CA GLY A 256 7.40 -15.71 -1.74
C GLY A 256 7.10 -15.58 -3.22
N GLY A 257 8.07 -15.16 -4.03
CA GLY A 257 7.81 -14.65 -5.39
C GLY A 257 6.86 -13.45 -5.37
N ILE A 258 6.87 -12.63 -4.31
CA ILE A 258 5.95 -11.51 -4.15
C ILE A 258 6.70 -10.20 -4.41
N LEU A 259 6.23 -9.42 -5.39
CA LEU A 259 6.78 -8.12 -5.71
C LEU A 259 5.86 -7.04 -5.13
N PHE A 260 6.10 -6.61 -3.90
CA PHE A 260 5.33 -5.53 -3.31
C PHE A 260 5.50 -4.24 -4.13
N GLU A 261 4.38 -3.64 -4.56
CA GLU A 261 4.26 -2.29 -5.12
C GLU A 261 4.54 -1.23 -4.03
N SER A 262 5.76 -1.24 -3.50
CA SER A 262 6.15 -0.52 -2.27
C SER A 262 6.40 0.97 -2.50
N HIS A 263 5.47 1.66 -3.14
CA HIS A 263 5.50 3.12 -3.23
C HIS A 263 5.07 3.74 -1.89
N ALA A 264 5.28 5.05 -1.72
CA ALA A 264 5.13 5.73 -0.44
C ALA A 264 3.74 5.61 0.23
N GLN A 265 2.68 5.40 -0.57
CA GLN A 265 1.33 5.13 -0.05
C GLN A 265 1.11 3.68 0.41
N ASN A 266 1.83 2.68 -0.11
CA ASN A 266 1.63 1.26 0.22
C ASN A 266 2.62 0.75 1.27
N THR A 267 3.53 1.61 1.74
CA THR A 267 4.51 1.28 2.75
C THR A 267 4.40 2.23 3.94
N LEU A 268 4.35 1.66 5.15
CA LEU A 268 4.37 2.41 6.40
C LEU A 268 5.65 2.09 7.17
N LEU A 269 6.08 3.03 7.98
CA LEU A 269 7.08 2.85 9.02
C LEU A 269 6.34 2.68 10.34
N GLU A 270 6.66 1.62 11.08
CA GLU A 270 6.22 1.50 12.46
C GLU A 270 7.33 1.99 13.39
N LEU A 271 6.99 2.99 14.18
CA LEU A 271 7.84 3.53 15.23
C LEU A 271 7.42 2.95 16.58
N ASP A 272 8.36 2.80 17.49
CA ASP A 272 8.06 2.35 18.84
C ASP A 272 7.66 3.46 19.81
N GLU A 273 7.48 3.07 21.08
CA GLU A 273 7.21 4.00 22.19
C GLU A 273 8.28 5.08 22.37
N HIS A 274 9.49 4.90 21.82
CA HIS A 274 10.59 5.87 21.80
C HIS A 274 10.75 6.53 20.43
N LEU A 275 9.80 6.32 19.52
CA LEU A 275 9.79 6.83 18.16
C LEU A 275 10.96 6.32 17.30
N ILE A 276 11.53 5.18 17.66
CA ILE A 276 12.57 4.50 16.90
C ILE A 276 11.92 3.57 15.86
N PRO A 277 12.34 3.62 14.58
CA PRO A 277 11.86 2.71 13.56
C PRO A 277 12.12 1.25 13.92
N ARG A 278 11.04 0.45 13.93
CA ARG A 278 11.08 -0.99 14.22
C ARG A 278 10.80 -1.84 12.99
N ARG A 279 9.77 -1.49 12.21
CA ARG A 279 9.28 -2.34 11.11
C ARG A 279 8.86 -1.56 9.88
N ILE A 280 8.99 -2.23 8.75
CA ILE A 280 8.49 -1.84 7.43
C ILE A 280 7.18 -2.59 7.24
N VAL A 281 6.07 -1.85 7.21
CA VAL A 281 4.73 -2.42 7.15
C VAL A 281 4.19 -2.28 5.73
N GLN A 282 3.92 -3.40 5.08
CA GLN A 282 3.30 -3.44 3.76
C GLN A 282 1.77 -3.39 3.86
N ARG A 283 1.12 -2.72 2.90
CA ARG A 283 -0.34 -2.70 2.77
C ARG A 283 -0.75 -2.58 1.31
N ASP A 284 -2.04 -2.79 1.07
CA ASP A 284 -2.66 -2.74 -0.26
C ASP A 284 -2.18 -3.83 -1.21
N PHE A 285 -2.89 -4.94 -1.20
CA PHE A 285 -2.48 -6.16 -1.87
C PHE A 285 -3.27 -6.49 -3.13
N GLN A 286 -4.17 -5.60 -3.56
CA GLN A 286 -5.09 -5.89 -4.67
C GLN A 286 -4.39 -6.09 -6.03
N SER A 287 -3.20 -5.53 -6.19
CA SER A 287 -2.46 -5.42 -7.47
C SER A 287 -1.06 -6.02 -7.41
N ILE A 288 -0.66 -6.57 -6.26
CA ILE A 288 0.68 -7.09 -6.05
C ILE A 288 0.99 -8.23 -7.03
N PRO A 289 2.02 -8.07 -7.87
CA PRO A 289 2.42 -9.13 -8.77
C PRO A 289 3.09 -10.30 -8.07
N VAL A 290 2.86 -11.48 -8.61
CA VAL A 290 3.41 -12.74 -8.13
C VAL A 290 4.20 -13.41 -9.25
N ASP A 291 5.44 -13.75 -8.94
CA ASP A 291 6.37 -14.40 -9.86
C ASP A 291 6.25 -15.93 -9.79
N PRO A 292 5.72 -16.59 -10.84
CA PRO A 292 5.50 -18.03 -10.83
C PRO A 292 6.81 -18.83 -10.86
N ALA A 293 7.89 -18.30 -11.45
CA ALA A 293 9.16 -19.01 -11.56
C ALA A 293 9.90 -19.02 -10.21
N VAL A 294 9.90 -17.90 -9.49
CA VAL A 294 10.46 -17.85 -8.14
C VAL A 294 9.68 -18.75 -7.19
N ARG A 295 8.34 -18.72 -7.26
CA ARG A 295 7.49 -19.64 -6.48
C ARG A 295 7.78 -21.10 -6.78
N LYS A 296 7.90 -21.46 -8.06
CA LYS A 296 8.23 -22.83 -8.47
C LYS A 296 9.59 -23.27 -7.93
N ALA A 297 10.61 -22.41 -8.00
CA ALA A 297 11.94 -22.69 -7.46
C ALA A 297 11.93 -22.93 -5.93
N LYS A 298 10.97 -22.32 -5.22
CA LYS A 298 10.71 -22.54 -3.79
C LYS A 298 9.72 -23.66 -3.48
N GLY A 299 9.26 -24.42 -4.48
CA GLY A 299 8.27 -25.48 -4.30
C GLY A 299 6.89 -24.98 -3.88
N LEU A 300 6.56 -23.71 -4.12
CA LEU A 300 5.30 -23.10 -3.73
C LEU A 300 4.24 -23.28 -4.82
N HIS A 301 3.02 -23.61 -4.40
CA HIS A 301 1.88 -23.68 -5.31
C HIS A 301 1.48 -22.29 -5.82
N LEU A 302 1.07 -22.22 -7.10
CA LEU A 302 0.57 -20.99 -7.73
C LEU A 302 -0.96 -20.96 -7.69
N GLN A 303 -1.50 -20.36 -6.62
CA GLN A 303 -2.95 -20.19 -6.40
C GLN A 303 -3.53 -18.89 -6.97
N PHE A 304 -2.69 -18.08 -7.63
CA PHE A 304 -3.04 -16.77 -8.14
C PHE A 304 -3.58 -16.86 -9.57
N ARG A 305 -4.64 -16.09 -9.84
CA ARG A 305 -5.28 -15.97 -11.17
C ARG A 305 -5.09 -14.59 -11.80
N LYS A 306 -4.65 -13.61 -11.04
CA LYS A 306 -4.47 -12.21 -11.42
C LYS A 306 -3.08 -11.75 -10.96
N HIS A 307 -2.51 -10.78 -11.66
CA HIS A 307 -1.19 -10.22 -11.37
C HIS A 307 -0.13 -11.32 -11.28
N VAL A 308 -0.19 -12.26 -12.23
CA VAL A 308 0.81 -13.33 -12.35
C VAL A 308 1.81 -12.91 -13.41
N ILE A 309 3.03 -12.66 -12.99
CA ILE A 309 4.08 -12.13 -13.85
C ILE A 309 4.33 -13.07 -15.04
N GLY A 310 4.43 -12.50 -16.23
CA GLY A 310 4.64 -13.17 -17.50
C GLY A 310 3.43 -13.95 -18.04
N ARG A 311 2.25 -13.80 -17.42
CA ARG A 311 0.99 -14.35 -17.94
C ARG A 311 0.01 -13.29 -18.42
N GLU A 312 0.25 -12.03 -18.08
CA GLU A 312 -0.52 -10.89 -18.58
C GLU A 312 0.13 -10.33 -19.86
N ASP A 313 -0.27 -9.13 -20.28
CA ASP A 313 0.09 -8.55 -21.59
C ASP A 313 1.57 -8.15 -21.71
N TYR A 314 2.36 -8.26 -20.64
CA TYR A 314 3.73 -7.79 -20.58
C TYR A 314 4.74 -8.92 -20.33
N PRO A 315 5.92 -8.87 -20.97
CA PRO A 315 7.06 -9.70 -20.60
C PRO A 315 7.43 -9.54 -19.13
N ARG A 316 7.84 -10.65 -18.51
CA ARG A 316 8.27 -10.71 -17.11
C ARG A 316 9.25 -9.60 -16.69
N LEU A 317 10.28 -9.34 -17.50
CA LEU A 317 11.28 -8.30 -17.20
C LEU A 317 10.68 -6.89 -17.17
N ILE A 318 9.65 -6.64 -17.99
CA ILE A 318 8.95 -5.35 -18.01
C ILE A 318 8.17 -5.15 -16.72
N GLU A 319 7.46 -6.18 -16.25
CA GLU A 319 6.74 -6.10 -14.97
C GLU A 319 7.70 -5.92 -13.80
N HIS A 320 8.82 -6.64 -13.76
CA HIS A 320 9.85 -6.44 -12.73
C HIS A 320 10.38 -5.01 -12.71
N SER A 321 10.68 -4.44 -13.89
CA SER A 321 11.11 -3.04 -13.99
C SER A 321 10.02 -2.06 -13.54
N LEU A 322 8.77 -2.30 -13.91
CA LEU A 322 7.65 -1.47 -13.48
C LEU A 322 7.50 -1.47 -11.96
N ILE A 323 7.67 -2.61 -11.30
CA ILE A 323 7.55 -2.66 -9.84
C ILE A 323 8.78 -2.05 -9.16
N PHE A 324 9.97 -2.42 -9.60
CA PHE A 324 11.20 -2.02 -8.92
C PHE A 324 11.71 -0.65 -9.37
N ASP A 325 11.93 -0.44 -10.67
CA ASP A 325 12.49 0.81 -11.15
C ASP A 325 11.49 1.96 -11.10
N HIS A 326 10.21 1.70 -11.40
CA HIS A 326 9.20 2.75 -11.42
C HIS A 326 8.55 2.99 -10.06
N PHE A 327 7.84 2.02 -9.46
CA PHE A 327 7.16 2.27 -8.18
C PHE A 327 8.11 2.47 -6.99
N ILE A 328 9.26 1.79 -6.99
CA ILE A 328 10.23 1.90 -5.88
C ILE A 328 11.32 2.92 -6.23
N GLY A 329 11.95 2.81 -7.40
CA GLY A 329 13.04 3.70 -7.80
C GLY A 329 12.62 5.14 -8.03
N ASP A 330 11.76 5.36 -9.01
CA ASP A 330 11.31 6.69 -9.38
C ASP A 330 10.35 7.26 -8.33
N TYR A 331 9.28 6.53 -7.99
CA TYR A 331 8.22 7.10 -7.15
C TYR A 331 8.61 7.21 -5.68
N LEU A 332 9.20 6.16 -5.09
CA LEU A 332 9.56 6.20 -3.68
C LEU A 332 10.92 6.87 -3.48
N PHE A 333 11.97 6.35 -4.11
CA PHE A 333 13.33 6.84 -3.89
C PHE A 333 13.61 8.16 -4.60
N GLY A 334 12.99 8.46 -5.73
CA GLY A 334 13.03 9.80 -6.32
C GLY A 334 12.49 10.86 -5.35
N ALA A 335 11.36 10.59 -4.69
CA ALA A 335 10.80 11.50 -3.69
C ALA A 335 11.72 11.70 -2.46
N PHE A 336 12.39 10.63 -2.00
CA PHE A 336 13.40 10.76 -0.96
C PHE A 336 14.65 11.50 -1.44
N ALA A 337 15.13 11.25 -2.66
CA ALA A 337 16.27 11.96 -3.24
C ALA A 337 16.00 13.47 -3.32
N GLU A 338 14.83 13.86 -3.83
CA GLU A 338 14.38 15.27 -3.85
C GLU A 338 14.32 15.88 -2.45
N PHE A 339 13.82 15.13 -1.46
CA PHE A 339 13.81 15.57 -0.07
C PHE A 339 15.23 15.79 0.47
N PHE A 340 16.13 14.83 0.25
CA PHE A 340 17.51 14.91 0.73
C PHE A 340 18.29 16.03 0.05
N GLN A 341 18.06 16.27 -1.24
CA GLN A 341 18.62 17.38 -1.96
C GLN A 341 18.10 18.72 -1.42
N ARG A 342 16.78 18.85 -1.28
CA ARG A 342 16.12 20.10 -0.86
C ARG A 342 16.42 20.47 0.59
N GLU A 343 16.34 19.51 1.50
CA GLU A 343 16.40 19.77 2.95
C GLU A 343 17.81 19.65 3.52
N HIS A 344 18.68 18.86 2.88
CA HIS A 344 20.00 18.51 3.43
C HIS A 344 21.17 18.66 2.44
N GLY A 345 20.91 19.14 1.21
CA GLY A 345 21.96 19.37 0.20
C GLY A 345 22.67 18.10 -0.30
N VAL A 346 22.09 16.92 -0.09
CA VAL A 346 22.65 15.65 -0.56
C VAL A 346 22.35 15.49 -2.04
N SER A 347 23.39 15.25 -2.87
CA SER A 347 23.19 15.03 -4.30
C SER A 347 22.44 13.72 -4.57
N ASN A 348 21.65 13.70 -5.65
CA ASN A 348 20.95 12.49 -6.10
C ASN A 348 21.93 11.33 -6.36
N GLU A 349 23.12 11.61 -6.90
CA GLU A 349 24.16 10.60 -7.10
C GLU A 349 24.56 9.92 -5.78
N LYS A 350 24.86 10.70 -4.75
CA LYS A 350 25.21 10.18 -3.43
C LYS A 350 24.07 9.36 -2.82
N PHE A 351 22.84 9.86 -2.93
CA PHE A 351 21.66 9.15 -2.43
C PHE A 351 21.46 7.81 -3.14
N PHE A 352 21.43 7.79 -4.48
CA PHE A 352 21.22 6.58 -5.25
C PHE A 352 22.40 5.59 -5.16
N LEU A 353 23.62 6.05 -4.84
CA LEU A 353 24.72 5.17 -4.50
C LEU A 353 24.41 4.31 -3.25
N GLU A 354 23.83 4.89 -2.21
CA GLU A 354 23.41 4.15 -1.01
C GLU A 354 22.22 3.21 -1.29
N VAL A 355 21.29 3.61 -2.16
CA VAL A 355 20.20 2.75 -2.63
C VAL A 355 20.74 1.53 -3.37
N LYS A 356 21.65 1.73 -4.34
CA LYS A 356 22.29 0.65 -5.11
C LYS A 356 23.09 -0.29 -4.22
N LYS A 357 23.84 0.27 -3.26
CA LYS A 357 24.59 -0.51 -2.27
C LYS A 357 23.66 -1.38 -1.44
N SER A 358 22.56 -0.82 -0.93
CA SER A 358 21.59 -1.55 -0.13
C SER A 358 20.85 -2.62 -0.94
N PHE A 359 20.52 -2.36 -2.21
CA PHE A 359 19.93 -3.37 -3.09
C PHE A 359 20.86 -4.57 -3.29
N ARG A 360 22.14 -4.33 -3.64
CA ARG A 360 23.14 -5.38 -3.86
C ARG A 360 23.52 -6.15 -2.59
N GLU A 361 23.25 -5.60 -1.42
CA GLU A 361 23.42 -6.29 -0.14
C GLU A 361 22.43 -7.45 0.02
N TYR A 362 21.21 -7.31 -0.53
CA TYR A 362 20.12 -8.28 -0.31
C TYR A 362 19.65 -9.02 -1.56
N ILE A 363 19.97 -8.53 -2.75
CA ILE A 363 19.67 -9.19 -4.03
C ILE A 363 20.94 -9.83 -4.58
N PRO A 364 21.00 -11.17 -4.67
CA PRO A 364 22.13 -11.86 -5.26
C PRO A 364 22.36 -11.41 -6.70
N HIS A 365 23.62 -11.26 -7.10
CA HIS A 365 23.96 -10.78 -8.44
C HIS A 365 23.44 -11.67 -9.59
N ALA A 366 23.27 -12.98 -9.35
CA ALA A 366 22.61 -13.87 -10.33
C ALA A 366 21.13 -13.51 -10.52
N VAL A 367 20.43 -13.21 -9.41
CA VAL A 367 19.03 -12.76 -9.38
C VAL A 367 18.91 -11.38 -10.05
N GLU A 368 19.83 -10.45 -9.75
CA GLU A 368 19.88 -9.14 -10.42
C GLU A 368 19.90 -9.29 -11.95
N ARG A 369 20.78 -10.14 -12.48
CA ARG A 369 20.91 -10.37 -13.92
C ARG A 369 19.72 -11.06 -14.56
N GLU A 370 19.07 -11.96 -13.83
CA GLU A 370 17.95 -12.74 -14.36
C GLU A 370 16.64 -11.94 -14.40
N PHE A 371 16.38 -11.10 -13.39
CA PHE A 371 15.06 -10.50 -13.20
C PHE A 371 14.99 -9.01 -13.49
N PHE A 372 16.10 -8.28 -13.41
CA PHE A 372 16.10 -6.83 -13.52
C PHE A 372 16.76 -6.41 -14.84
N PRO A 373 15.99 -5.84 -15.79
CA PRO A 373 16.56 -5.37 -17.04
C PRO A 373 17.51 -4.19 -16.83
N LYS A 374 18.28 -3.86 -17.87
CA LYS A 374 19.15 -2.67 -17.86
C LYS A 374 18.37 -1.36 -18.03
N GLY A 375 17.26 -1.39 -18.77
CA GLY A 375 16.40 -0.22 -18.98
C GLY A 375 15.27 -0.15 -17.95
N HIS A 376 14.54 0.96 -17.96
CA HIS A 376 13.41 1.23 -17.07
C HIS A 376 12.10 1.28 -17.87
N VAL A 377 11.01 0.81 -17.27
CA VAL A 377 9.67 0.96 -17.85
C VAL A 377 8.77 1.81 -16.97
N THR A 378 8.14 2.83 -17.57
CA THR A 378 7.21 3.75 -16.90
C THR A 378 5.86 3.77 -17.62
N PHE A 379 4.83 4.33 -16.98
CA PHE A 379 3.55 4.62 -17.64
C PHE A 379 3.59 5.91 -18.44
N THR A 380 2.85 5.98 -19.54
CA THR A 380 2.58 7.26 -20.20
C THR A 380 1.62 8.12 -19.37
N ASP A 381 1.68 9.44 -19.57
CA ASP A 381 0.77 10.40 -18.93
C ASP A 381 -0.59 10.54 -19.65
N SER A 382 -0.93 9.61 -20.55
CA SER A 382 -2.20 9.64 -21.29
C SER A 382 -3.31 8.85 -20.59
N PHE A 383 -4.54 9.37 -20.66
CA PHE A 383 -5.75 8.67 -20.22
C PHE A 383 -6.27 7.77 -21.35
N HIS A 384 -6.00 6.47 -21.27
CA HIS A 384 -6.68 5.47 -22.10
C HIS A 384 -7.27 4.39 -21.17
N ASP A 385 -8.50 3.97 -21.44
CA ASP A 385 -9.39 3.08 -20.66
C ASP A 385 -8.72 2.03 -19.75
N ASN A 386 -8.23 2.44 -18.57
CA ASN A 386 -7.45 1.62 -17.60
C ASN A 386 -6.23 0.88 -18.17
N ILE A 387 -5.94 1.04 -19.45
CA ILE A 387 -4.74 0.57 -20.13
C ILE A 387 -3.83 1.79 -20.15
N CYS A 388 -2.83 1.81 -19.28
CA CYS A 388 -1.78 2.80 -19.35
C CYS A 388 -0.69 2.26 -20.30
N PRO A 389 -0.50 2.85 -21.50
CA PRO A 389 0.62 2.48 -22.34
C PRO A 389 1.92 2.56 -21.55
N LEU A 390 2.82 1.61 -21.81
CA LEU A 390 4.14 1.60 -21.20
C LEU A 390 5.14 2.32 -22.12
N LEU A 391 5.99 3.13 -21.52
CA LEU A 391 7.13 3.75 -22.16
C LEU A 391 8.39 3.03 -21.68
N TYR A 392 9.14 2.45 -22.61
CA TYR A 392 10.46 1.88 -22.34
C TYR A 392 11.51 2.99 -22.44
N LEU A 393 12.26 3.20 -21.37
CA LEU A 393 13.37 4.12 -21.28
C LEU A 393 14.68 3.32 -21.22
N HIS A 394 15.66 3.70 -22.04
CA HIS A 394 16.92 2.96 -22.13
C HIS A 394 17.80 3.09 -20.87
N GLU A 395 17.56 4.09 -20.03
CA GLU A 395 18.30 4.34 -18.78
C GLU A 395 17.39 4.12 -17.57
N ALA A 396 17.84 3.31 -16.62
CA ALA A 396 17.13 3.07 -15.37
C ALA A 396 17.75 3.86 -14.20
N PRO A 397 16.94 4.58 -13.40
CA PRO A 397 17.44 5.36 -12.25
C PRO A 397 18.14 4.47 -11.20
N LEU A 398 17.68 3.22 -11.03
CA LEU A 398 18.28 2.25 -10.11
C LEU A 398 19.25 1.28 -10.81
N CYS A 399 18.98 0.89 -12.06
CA CYS A 399 19.82 -0.06 -12.78
C CYS A 399 20.92 0.62 -13.61
N ARG A 400 22.08 0.78 -12.94
CA ARG A 400 23.45 1.05 -13.45
C ARG A 400 23.78 2.49 -13.82
N MET A 401 24.83 3.05 -13.18
CA MET A 401 25.68 3.99 -13.91
C MET A 401 26.44 3.16 -14.95
N SER A 402 26.61 3.72 -16.14
CA SER A 402 27.46 3.22 -17.22
C SER A 402 28.69 2.44 -16.73
N TYR A 403 28.99 1.34 -17.43
CA TYR A 403 30.22 0.56 -17.26
C TYR A 403 31.48 1.42 -17.33
#